data_AF-A0A2V2VUR1-F1
#
_entry.id   AF-A0A2V2VUR1-F1
#
_cell.length_a   1.000
_cell.length_b   1.000
_cell.length_c   1.000
_cell.angle_alpha   90.00
_cell.angle_beta   90.00
_cell.angle_gamma   90.00
#
_symmetry.space_group_name_H-M   'P 1'
#
loop_
_entity.id
_entity.type
_entity.pdbx_description
1 polymer ?
#
loop_
_entity_poly.entity_id
_entity_poly.type
_entity_poly.pdbx_seq_one_letter_code
_entity_poly.pdbx_strand_id
1 'polypeptide(L)'
;MTIEAKKCGGVQIFQSVANTTRRSTTKQNVVAEYMRSREVYRGETVAILVDAFRHTHAYMKSCREDRNDSCVASDLIPFRVLFFLSHFHSDHYNGITGGWNHGTIYASRGTANILCWRLGIPESRVKRMDFCVAYTFSLKNGALLYETTWEEEEWRCSDEFFSVTLIPAGHCPGSVMFLFRSPVFGTVLHTGDFRFTREQPNSSLLPHVPRMPHFQKEIDMMANPVLKSIAGKVDVLFLDNTFCDERFNFPSRADSLREVNQAILSVFRDHTSSLQGVTQEMTARGHEAKEHAISVAVLIGTYFIGKERIAVSIQENFLPLGAEDSTCNVVPTYVSPEKYESLRQLEYYREHFMALPRREGEVKGGGSTLEVVTKHAVRLPQDTLSCSSMVARDLFSSLDPVEVSTKEIAHYLTIFLVPLSSVTYPVIAAACGGGPSDGGVAVPRKRV
;
A
#
# COMPACT_ATOMS: atom_id res chain seq x y z
N MET A 1 34.32 11.41 13.63
CA MET A 1 33.40 10.28 13.40
C MET A 1 33.92 9.14 14.24
N THR A 2 33.13 8.68 15.19
CA THR A 2 33.47 7.48 15.96
C THR A 2 32.46 6.44 15.53
N ILE A 3 32.93 5.36 14.91
CA ILE A 3 32.10 4.24 14.49
C ILE A 3 32.04 3.30 15.68
N GLU A 4 30.89 3.21 16.35
CA GLU A 4 30.68 2.18 17.36
C GLU A 4 30.00 0.97 16.70
N ALA A 5 30.71 -0.15 16.68
CA ALA A 5 30.16 -1.42 16.26
C ALA A 5 29.41 -2.07 17.44
N LYS A 6 28.08 -2.20 17.34
CA LYS A 6 27.34 -3.13 18.20
C LYS A 6 27.21 -4.46 17.47
N LYS A 7 27.77 -5.52 18.06
CA LYS A 7 27.55 -6.91 17.62
C LYS A 7 26.20 -7.39 18.15
N CYS A 8 25.26 -7.66 17.25
CA CYS A 8 24.10 -8.50 17.50
C CYS A 8 24.05 -9.58 16.42
N GLY A 9 24.13 -10.86 16.80
CA GLY A 9 23.85 -11.99 15.91
C GLY A 9 24.78 -12.19 14.70
N GLY A 10 26.03 -11.72 14.74
CA GLY A 10 27.01 -11.98 13.67
C GLY A 10 26.92 -11.04 12.46
N VAL A 11 26.01 -10.05 12.46
CA VAL A 11 25.93 -9.01 11.44
C VAL A 11 26.56 -7.72 11.97
N GLN A 12 27.50 -7.13 11.23
CA GLN A 12 27.98 -5.77 11.52
C GLN A 12 26.96 -4.76 11.00
N ILE A 13 26.19 -4.17 11.91
CA ILE A 13 25.28 -3.07 11.60
C ILE A 13 26.05 -1.77 11.79
N PHE A 14 26.23 -1.02 10.70
CA PHE A 14 26.77 0.33 10.76
C PHE A 14 25.63 1.32 11.00
N GLN A 15 25.40 1.69 12.26
CA GLN A 15 24.53 2.81 12.59
C GLN A 15 25.33 4.12 12.45
N SER A 16 24.82 5.05 11.64
CA SER A 16 25.23 6.46 11.70
C SER A 16 24.66 7.06 12.97
N VAL A 17 25.44 7.08 14.05
CA VAL A 17 25.13 7.91 15.21
C VAL A 17 25.53 9.33 14.86
N ALA A 18 24.53 10.18 14.60
CA ALA A 18 24.74 11.62 14.41
C ALA A 18 25.24 12.24 15.73
N ASN A 19 26.54 12.17 15.94
CA ASN A 19 27.20 12.85 17.04
C ASN A 19 26.93 14.34 16.86
N THR A 20 26.17 14.94 17.78
CA THR A 20 25.68 16.32 17.69
C THR A 20 26.82 17.29 17.99
N THR A 21 27.80 17.36 17.09
CA THR A 21 28.62 18.55 16.90
C THR A 21 28.03 19.26 15.69
N ARG A 22 27.39 20.41 15.93
CA ARG A 22 26.88 21.33 14.91
C ARG A 22 28.04 21.82 14.04
N ARG A 23 28.52 21.00 13.12
CA ARG A 23 29.23 21.48 11.93
C ARG A 23 28.15 21.99 10.98
N SER A 24 28.27 23.24 10.58
CA SER A 24 27.44 23.85 9.53
C SER A 24 27.50 22.97 8.27
N THR A 25 26.51 22.11 8.06
CA THR A 25 26.35 21.33 6.83
C THR A 25 25.99 22.29 5.72
N THR A 26 26.89 22.47 4.76
CA THR A 26 26.60 23.24 3.55
C THR A 26 25.48 22.54 2.76
N LYS A 27 24.65 23.29 2.04
CA LYS A 27 23.59 22.72 1.19
C LYS A 27 24.11 21.65 0.21
N GLN A 28 25.35 21.81 -0.26
CA GLN A 28 26.03 20.83 -1.12
C GLN A 28 26.25 19.48 -0.42
N ASN A 29 26.62 19.47 0.87
CA ASN A 29 26.81 18.23 1.62
C ASN A 29 25.50 17.45 1.79
N VAL A 30 24.38 18.15 2.01
CA VAL A 30 23.05 17.51 2.14
C VAL A 30 22.62 16.84 0.82
N VAL A 31 22.85 17.50 -0.32
CA VAL A 31 22.53 16.92 -1.64
C VAL A 31 23.41 15.70 -1.94
N ALA A 32 24.70 15.78 -1.64
CA ALA A 32 25.63 14.67 -1.85
C ALA A 32 25.28 13.46 -0.98
N GLU A 33 24.90 13.68 0.28
CA GLU A 33 24.45 12.61 1.18
C GLU A 33 23.13 11.98 0.71
N TYR A 34 22.14 12.80 0.32
CA TYR A 34 20.87 12.33 -0.23
C TYR A 34 21.06 11.42 -1.45
N MET A 35 21.95 11.81 -2.38
CA MET A 35 22.21 11.02 -3.58
C MET A 35 22.99 9.75 -3.28
N ARG A 36 24.03 9.82 -2.43
CA ARG A 36 24.83 8.66 -2.06
C ARG A 36 23.98 7.57 -1.40
N SER A 37 22.99 7.94 -0.59
CA SER A 37 22.10 6.96 0.07
C SER A 37 21.10 6.30 -0.87
N ARG A 38 21.09 6.66 -2.17
CA ARG A 38 20.12 6.22 -3.18
C ARG A 38 20.78 5.76 -4.48
N GLU A 39 22.10 5.79 -4.52
CA GLU A 39 22.93 5.38 -5.64
C GLU A 39 23.31 3.92 -5.47
N VAL A 40 22.73 3.06 -6.30
CA VAL A 40 23.03 1.62 -6.31
C VAL A 40 24.40 1.37 -6.95
N TYR A 41 24.71 2.13 -7.99
CA TYR A 41 25.96 2.02 -8.73
C TYR A 41 26.32 3.34 -9.40
N ARG A 42 27.63 3.64 -9.43
CA ARG A 42 28.20 4.76 -10.17
C ARG A 42 29.47 4.32 -10.89
N GLY A 43 29.38 4.28 -12.22
CA GLY A 43 30.52 4.12 -13.10
C GLY A 43 30.84 5.39 -13.87
N GLU A 44 31.75 5.27 -14.83
CA GLU A 44 32.17 6.39 -15.68
C GLU A 44 31.05 6.86 -16.61
N THR A 45 30.29 5.97 -17.23
CA THR A 45 29.26 6.31 -18.23
C THR A 45 27.83 6.12 -17.76
N VAL A 46 27.61 5.34 -16.69
CA VAL A 46 26.27 5.03 -16.18
C VAL A 46 26.21 5.18 -14.65
N ALA A 47 25.10 5.74 -14.16
CA ALA A 47 24.70 5.64 -12.75
C ALA A 47 23.29 5.06 -12.61
N ILE A 48 23.06 4.34 -11.51
CA ILE A 48 21.79 3.70 -11.17
C ILE A 48 21.28 4.34 -9.88
N LEU A 49 20.13 5.01 -9.97
CA LEU A 49 19.50 5.67 -8.83
C LEU A 49 18.12 5.06 -8.54
N VAL A 50 17.81 4.86 -7.26
CA VAL A 50 16.49 4.43 -6.79
C VAL A 50 15.90 5.52 -5.91
N ASP A 51 14.67 5.96 -6.19
CA ASP A 51 13.93 6.95 -5.38
C ASP A 51 14.67 8.29 -5.17
N ALA A 52 15.48 8.70 -6.15
CA ALA A 52 16.40 9.85 -6.09
C ALA A 52 16.03 11.00 -7.04
N PHE A 53 14.81 11.51 -6.91
CA PHE A 53 14.25 12.46 -7.88
C PHE A 53 14.37 13.93 -7.46
N ARG A 54 14.54 14.21 -6.16
CA ARG A 54 14.43 15.57 -5.61
C ARG A 54 15.54 16.51 -6.07
N HIS A 55 16.75 15.98 -6.22
CA HIS A 55 17.96 16.75 -6.49
C HIS A 55 18.60 16.38 -7.84
N THR A 56 17.84 15.74 -8.74
CA THR A 56 18.35 15.20 -10.01
C THR A 56 19.07 16.24 -10.86
N HIS A 57 18.53 17.46 -10.98
CA HIS A 57 19.18 18.52 -11.75
C HIS A 57 20.56 18.89 -11.19
N ALA A 58 20.67 19.07 -9.87
CA ALA A 58 21.93 19.42 -9.22
C ALA A 58 22.96 18.29 -9.36
N TYR A 59 22.53 17.04 -9.16
CA TYR A 59 23.37 15.86 -9.36
C TYR A 59 23.85 15.74 -10.82
N MET A 60 22.95 15.86 -11.80
CA MET A 60 23.31 15.83 -13.22
C MET A 60 24.30 16.92 -13.61
N LYS A 61 24.19 18.11 -13.00
CA LYS A 61 25.13 19.21 -13.20
C LYS A 61 26.52 18.86 -12.65
N SER A 62 26.61 18.36 -11.41
CA SER A 62 27.91 17.97 -10.83
C SER A 62 28.59 16.87 -11.64
N CYS A 63 27.83 15.92 -12.16
CA CYS A 63 28.35 14.84 -13.02
C CYS A 63 28.96 15.32 -14.35
N ARG A 64 28.58 16.52 -14.81
CA ARG A 64 29.14 17.16 -16.01
C ARG A 64 30.37 17.98 -15.67
N GLU A 65 30.35 18.68 -14.54
CA GLU A 65 31.48 19.45 -14.03
C GLU A 65 32.67 18.53 -13.76
N ASP A 66 32.47 17.38 -13.11
CA ASP A 66 33.50 16.37 -12.85
C ASP A 66 34.20 15.86 -14.13
N ARG A 67 33.51 15.87 -15.28
CA ARG A 67 34.07 15.41 -16.58
C ARG A 67 34.83 16.50 -17.32
N ASN A 68 34.41 17.76 -17.16
CA ASN A 68 35.06 18.86 -17.87
C ASN A 68 36.47 19.13 -17.33
N ASP A 69 36.77 18.73 -16.09
CA ASP A 69 38.11 18.78 -15.52
C ASP A 69 39.03 17.64 -16.03
N SER A 70 38.52 16.68 -16.80
CA SER A 70 39.22 15.42 -17.13
C SER A 70 39.43 15.10 -18.63
N CYS A 71 39.52 16.11 -19.52
CA CYS A 71 40.03 16.04 -20.94
C CYS A 71 39.01 16.20 -22.11
N VAL A 72 39.61 16.49 -23.29
CA VAL A 72 39.12 17.07 -24.56
C VAL A 72 37.92 16.37 -25.24
N ALA A 73 37.01 17.20 -25.75
CA ALA A 73 35.73 16.84 -26.35
C ALA A 73 35.85 16.40 -27.83
N SER A 74 35.55 15.13 -28.12
CA SER A 74 34.89 14.74 -29.39
C SER A 74 34.31 13.32 -29.44
N ASP A 75 34.73 12.35 -28.61
CA ASP A 75 34.30 10.94 -28.74
C ASP A 75 33.71 10.29 -27.47
N LEU A 76 33.33 11.07 -26.45
CA LEU A 76 32.87 10.53 -25.17
C LEU A 76 31.41 10.06 -25.22
N ILE A 77 31.20 8.78 -24.87
CA ILE A 77 29.88 8.20 -24.62
C ILE A 77 29.13 9.06 -23.59
N PRO A 78 27.89 9.53 -23.88
CA PRO A 78 27.18 10.41 -22.98
C PRO A 78 26.85 9.71 -21.66
N PHE A 79 27.08 10.41 -20.54
CA PHE A 79 26.69 9.93 -19.23
C PHE A 79 25.19 9.72 -19.13
N ARG A 80 24.78 8.56 -18.66
CA ARG A 80 23.37 8.21 -18.47
C ARG A 80 23.07 7.90 -17.02
N VAL A 81 21.93 8.38 -16.56
CA VAL A 81 21.38 8.00 -15.25
C VAL A 81 20.13 7.19 -15.51
N LEU A 82 20.06 6.02 -14.87
CA LEU A 82 18.91 5.13 -14.89
C LEU A 82 18.13 5.35 -13.60
N PHE A 83 16.85 5.74 -13.74
CA PHE A 83 16.01 6.14 -12.62
C PHE A 83 14.99 5.06 -12.31
N PHE A 84 15.06 4.49 -11.12
CA PHE A 84 14.10 3.49 -10.64
C PHE A 84 13.21 4.10 -9.57
N LEU A 85 11.90 3.89 -9.67
CA LEU A 85 10.91 4.30 -8.67
C LEU A 85 10.26 3.07 -8.04
N SER A 86 10.46 2.89 -6.73
CA SER A 86 9.96 1.72 -5.99
C SER A 86 8.44 1.70 -5.88
N HIS A 87 7.81 2.85 -5.63
CA HIS A 87 6.37 3.00 -5.47
C HIS A 87 5.92 4.47 -5.55
N PHE A 88 4.61 4.72 -5.61
CA PHE A 88 4.02 6.06 -5.76
C PHE A 88 3.63 6.72 -4.42
N HIS A 89 4.57 6.87 -3.48
CA HIS A 89 4.44 7.80 -2.36
C HIS A 89 5.27 9.06 -2.58
N SER A 90 4.77 10.20 -2.08
CA SER A 90 5.24 11.53 -2.47
C SER A 90 6.68 11.82 -2.07
N ASP A 91 7.16 11.23 -0.99
CA ASP A 91 8.54 11.30 -0.52
C ASP A 91 9.51 10.50 -1.39
N HIS A 92 9.04 9.51 -2.14
CA HIS A 92 9.83 8.73 -3.10
C HIS A 92 9.83 9.36 -4.49
N TYR A 93 8.67 9.79 -5.01
CA TYR A 93 8.60 10.43 -6.33
C TYR A 93 8.89 11.94 -6.32
N ASN A 94 9.17 12.55 -5.16
CA ASN A 94 9.37 13.99 -5.04
C ASN A 94 10.43 14.50 -6.04
N GLY A 95 10.05 15.43 -6.91
CA GLY A 95 10.92 15.95 -7.98
C GLY A 95 10.52 15.46 -9.37
N ILE A 96 9.71 14.40 -9.47
CA ILE A 96 9.06 14.01 -10.72
C ILE A 96 7.89 14.98 -10.99
N THR A 97 7.90 15.62 -12.15
CA THR A 97 6.87 16.57 -12.60
C THR A 97 6.53 16.31 -14.06
N GLY A 98 5.42 16.84 -14.57
CA GLY A 98 5.05 16.71 -16.00
C GLY A 98 6.12 17.20 -16.99
N GLY A 99 7.07 18.04 -16.54
CA GLY A 99 8.22 18.49 -17.32
C GLY A 99 9.44 17.57 -17.27
N TRP A 100 9.33 16.35 -16.72
CA TRP A 100 10.45 15.42 -16.54
C TRP A 100 11.20 15.15 -17.86
N ASN A 101 12.47 15.53 -17.91
CA ASN A 101 13.33 15.41 -19.09
C ASN A 101 14.70 14.79 -18.79
N HIS A 102 14.91 14.26 -17.58
CA HIS A 102 16.22 13.75 -17.14
C HIS A 102 16.55 12.34 -17.62
N GLY A 103 15.55 11.57 -18.09
CA GLY A 103 15.75 10.20 -18.55
C GLY A 103 14.46 9.39 -18.50
N THR A 104 14.58 8.08 -18.71
CA THR A 104 13.47 7.12 -18.53
C THR A 104 13.36 6.75 -17.06
N ILE A 105 12.12 6.73 -16.55
CA ILE A 105 11.78 6.23 -15.21
C ILE A 105 11.33 4.77 -15.35
N TYR A 106 11.98 3.89 -14.61
CA TYR A 106 11.73 2.45 -14.55
C TYR A 106 10.92 2.13 -13.29
N ALA A 107 9.72 1.59 -13.45
CA ALA A 107 8.83 1.31 -12.32
C ALA A 107 7.91 0.13 -12.63
N SER A 108 7.25 -0.43 -11.61
CA SER A 108 6.20 -1.42 -11.84
C SER A 108 5.11 -0.88 -12.75
N ARG A 109 4.41 -1.76 -13.47
CA ARG A 109 3.33 -1.39 -14.39
C ARG A 109 2.30 -0.45 -13.74
N GLY A 110 1.82 -0.77 -12.53
CA GLY A 110 0.87 0.07 -11.79
C GLY A 110 1.44 1.44 -11.42
N THR A 111 2.67 1.50 -10.90
CA THR A 111 3.33 2.78 -10.55
C THR A 111 3.57 3.63 -11.80
N ALA A 112 4.03 3.04 -12.90
CA ALA A 112 4.21 3.69 -14.19
C ALA A 112 2.90 4.27 -14.76
N ASN A 113 1.80 3.51 -14.66
CA ASN A 113 0.47 3.97 -15.07
C ASN A 113 0.04 5.21 -14.27
N ILE A 114 0.25 5.22 -12.95
CA ILE A 114 -0.03 6.40 -12.13
C ILE A 114 0.87 7.58 -12.52
N LEU A 115 2.17 7.39 -12.78
CA LEU A 115 3.05 8.47 -13.22
C LEU A 115 2.50 9.17 -14.48
N CYS A 116 2.12 8.39 -15.49
CA CYS A 116 1.57 8.92 -16.73
C CYS A 116 0.21 9.62 -16.48
N TRP A 117 -0.71 8.96 -15.77
CA TRP A 117 -2.06 9.48 -15.55
C TRP A 117 -2.10 10.71 -14.61
N ARG A 118 -1.43 10.62 -13.46
CA ARG A 118 -1.54 11.62 -12.38
C ARG A 118 -0.57 12.78 -12.53
N LEU A 119 0.66 12.50 -12.98
CA LEU A 119 1.70 13.53 -13.12
C LEU A 119 1.89 14.00 -14.56
N GLY A 120 1.19 13.39 -15.53
CA GLY A 120 1.26 13.78 -16.94
C GLY A 120 2.59 13.43 -17.61
N ILE A 121 3.33 12.45 -17.09
CA ILE A 121 4.61 12.04 -17.67
C ILE A 121 4.35 11.40 -19.04
N PRO A 122 5.06 11.80 -20.11
CA PRO A 122 4.92 11.15 -21.41
C PRO A 122 5.29 9.67 -21.35
N GLU A 123 4.55 8.81 -22.04
CA GLU A 123 4.81 7.36 -22.04
C GLU A 123 6.24 7.01 -22.50
N SER A 124 6.81 7.81 -23.40
CA SER A 124 8.20 7.64 -23.86
C SER A 124 9.26 7.87 -22.77
N ARG A 125 8.87 8.41 -21.62
CA ARG A 125 9.73 8.67 -20.45
C ARG A 125 9.53 7.68 -19.32
N VAL A 126 8.65 6.68 -19.48
CA VAL A 126 8.37 5.69 -18.44
C VAL A 126 8.45 4.28 -19.03
N LYS A 127 9.23 3.41 -18.40
CA LYS A 127 9.25 1.98 -18.71
C LYS A 127 8.43 1.24 -17.66
N ARG A 128 7.35 0.62 -18.11
CA ARG A 128 6.56 -0.34 -17.34
C ARG A 128 7.35 -1.63 -17.21
N MET A 129 7.51 -2.09 -15.97
CA MET A 129 8.22 -3.32 -15.64
C MET A 129 7.30 -4.27 -14.89
N ASP A 130 7.47 -5.57 -15.15
CA ASP A 130 6.66 -6.63 -14.60
C ASP A 130 7.40 -7.35 -13.47
N PHE A 131 6.62 -7.89 -12.54
CA PHE A 131 7.16 -8.67 -11.43
C PHE A 131 7.79 -9.97 -11.91
N CYS A 132 8.85 -10.41 -11.25
CA CYS A 132 9.55 -11.66 -11.55
C CYS A 132 10.09 -11.74 -13.00
N VAL A 133 10.30 -10.60 -13.64
CA VAL A 133 11.01 -10.47 -14.92
C VAL A 133 12.37 -9.83 -14.65
N ALA A 134 13.42 -10.37 -15.26
CA ALA A 134 14.77 -9.81 -15.24
C ALA A 134 14.96 -8.90 -16.46
N TYR A 135 15.38 -7.67 -16.21
CA TYR A 135 15.66 -6.65 -17.23
C TYR A 135 17.16 -6.42 -17.29
N THR A 136 17.79 -6.71 -18.42
CA THR A 136 19.25 -6.60 -18.59
C THR A 136 19.63 -5.33 -19.31
N PHE A 137 20.58 -4.59 -18.76
CA PHE A 137 21.03 -3.29 -19.21
C PHE A 137 22.54 -3.30 -19.49
N SER A 138 22.97 -2.55 -20.51
CA SER A 138 24.39 -2.30 -20.74
C SER A 138 24.94 -1.28 -19.75
N LEU A 139 26.06 -1.61 -19.09
CA LEU A 139 26.83 -0.68 -18.27
C LEU A 139 27.63 0.31 -19.11
N LYS A 140 27.82 0.05 -20.41
CA LYS A 140 28.54 0.95 -21.32
C LYS A 140 27.73 2.21 -21.63
N ASN A 141 26.44 2.06 -21.91
CA ASN A 141 25.61 3.16 -22.40
C ASN A 141 24.21 3.25 -21.75
N GLY A 142 23.89 2.39 -20.78
CA GLY A 142 22.60 2.38 -20.09
C GLY A 142 21.41 1.87 -20.90
N ALA A 143 21.64 1.27 -22.08
CA ALA A 143 20.55 0.74 -22.90
C ALA A 143 19.95 -0.52 -22.26
N LEU A 144 18.62 -0.62 -22.23
CA LEU A 144 17.91 -1.87 -21.96
C LEU A 144 18.11 -2.80 -23.18
N LEU A 145 18.68 -3.98 -22.95
CA LEU A 145 19.05 -4.93 -24.00
C LEU A 145 17.95 -5.96 -24.24
N TYR A 146 17.49 -6.61 -23.18
CA TYR A 146 16.47 -7.65 -23.25
C TYR A 146 15.76 -7.85 -21.91
N GLU A 147 14.62 -8.54 -21.98
CA GLU A 147 13.73 -8.89 -20.87
C GLU A 147 13.54 -10.40 -20.90
N THR A 148 13.78 -11.07 -19.78
CA THR A 148 13.62 -12.51 -19.66
C THR A 148 12.82 -12.84 -18.41
N THR A 149 11.90 -13.80 -18.52
CA THR A 149 11.29 -14.41 -17.35
C THR A 149 12.38 -14.90 -16.41
N TRP A 150 12.19 -14.71 -15.10
CA TRP A 150 13.17 -15.21 -14.14
C TRP A 150 13.17 -16.74 -14.20
N GLU A 151 14.18 -17.31 -14.86
CA GLU A 151 14.48 -18.74 -14.87
C GLU A 151 15.67 -18.98 -13.94
N GLU A 152 15.73 -20.17 -13.33
CA GLU A 152 16.79 -20.56 -12.39
C GLU A 152 18.19 -20.63 -13.03
N GLU A 153 18.32 -20.35 -14.32
CA GLU A 153 19.57 -20.45 -15.09
C GLU A 153 20.67 -19.51 -14.55
N GLU A 154 21.90 -20.00 -14.68
CA GLU A 154 23.14 -19.28 -14.39
C GLU A 154 23.10 -17.88 -15.00
N TRP A 155 23.10 -16.89 -14.12
CA TRP A 155 23.35 -15.50 -14.44
C TRP A 155 24.53 -15.40 -15.42
N ARG A 156 24.27 -15.00 -16.67
CA ARG A 156 25.32 -14.88 -17.69
C ARG A 156 26.29 -13.81 -17.21
N CYS A 157 27.57 -14.15 -17.04
CA CYS A 157 28.60 -13.24 -16.54
C CYS A 157 29.27 -12.49 -17.70
N SER A 158 28.96 -11.21 -17.86
CA SER A 158 29.95 -10.28 -18.40
C SER A 158 29.89 -8.94 -17.68
N ASP A 159 31.06 -8.33 -17.54
CA ASP A 159 31.27 -7.07 -16.82
C ASP A 159 30.68 -5.87 -17.60
N GLU A 160 30.09 -6.11 -18.78
CA GLU A 160 29.49 -5.09 -19.63
C GLU A 160 28.01 -4.81 -19.31
N PHE A 161 27.39 -5.58 -18.42
CA PHE A 161 25.96 -5.47 -18.14
C PHE A 161 25.58 -5.70 -16.67
N PHE A 162 24.34 -5.34 -16.36
CA PHE A 162 23.67 -5.66 -15.11
C PHE A 162 22.23 -6.06 -15.36
N SER A 163 21.61 -6.83 -14.46
CA SER A 163 20.15 -7.00 -14.45
C SER A 163 19.52 -6.33 -13.24
N VAL A 164 18.23 -6.06 -13.39
CA VAL A 164 17.32 -5.76 -12.30
C VAL A 164 16.08 -6.65 -12.38
N THR A 165 15.65 -7.20 -11.24
CA THR A 165 14.39 -7.94 -11.11
C THR A 165 13.49 -7.25 -10.09
N LEU A 166 12.21 -7.08 -10.43
CA LEU A 166 11.19 -6.53 -9.51
C LEU A 166 10.60 -7.65 -8.66
N ILE A 167 10.66 -7.47 -7.34
CA ILE A 167 10.08 -8.38 -6.35
C ILE A 167 8.98 -7.62 -5.59
N PRO A 168 7.78 -8.15 -5.40
CA PRO A 168 6.74 -7.47 -4.63
C PRO A 168 7.19 -7.10 -3.20
N ALA A 169 7.05 -5.82 -2.82
CA ALA A 169 7.50 -5.31 -1.51
C ALA A 169 6.45 -5.45 -0.38
N GLY A 170 5.19 -5.70 -0.71
CA GLY A 170 4.12 -5.86 0.28
C GLY A 170 3.74 -4.59 1.06
N HIS A 171 4.18 -3.40 0.60
CA HIS A 171 3.89 -2.09 1.22
C HIS A 171 2.56 -1.50 0.74
N CYS A 172 2.45 -1.24 -0.56
CA CYS A 172 1.24 -0.69 -1.20
C CYS A 172 1.02 -1.31 -2.60
N PRO A 173 -0.13 -1.10 -3.25
CA PRO A 173 -0.30 -1.56 -4.62
C PRO A 173 0.80 -1.00 -5.54
N GLY A 174 1.44 -1.86 -6.32
CA GLY A 174 2.54 -1.50 -7.21
C GLY A 174 3.93 -1.35 -6.54
N SER A 175 4.06 -1.49 -5.21
CA SER A 175 5.35 -1.36 -4.52
C SER A 175 6.31 -2.52 -4.82
N VAL A 176 7.57 -2.21 -5.09
CA VAL A 176 8.58 -3.20 -5.46
C VAL A 176 9.88 -3.04 -4.68
N MET A 177 10.51 -4.17 -4.40
CA MET A 177 11.94 -4.27 -4.15
C MET A 177 12.65 -4.46 -5.51
N PHE A 178 13.87 -3.95 -5.62
CA PHE A 178 14.73 -4.15 -6.78
C PHE A 178 15.92 -5.03 -6.42
N LEU A 179 16.11 -6.11 -7.16
CA LEU A 179 17.29 -6.96 -7.07
C LEU A 179 18.22 -6.66 -8.25
N PHE A 180 19.31 -5.95 -8.00
CA PHE A 180 20.34 -5.67 -9.00
C PHE A 180 21.46 -6.71 -8.91
N ARG A 181 21.96 -7.13 -10.07
CA ARG A 181 23.09 -8.07 -10.16
C ARG A 181 24.04 -7.66 -11.28
N SER A 182 25.34 -7.64 -10.97
CA SER A 182 26.42 -7.47 -11.95
C SER A 182 27.72 -8.06 -11.40
N PRO A 183 28.60 -8.63 -12.24
CA PRO A 183 29.97 -8.93 -11.81
C PRO A 183 30.74 -7.71 -11.29
N VAL A 184 30.39 -6.49 -11.74
CA VAL A 184 31.10 -5.24 -11.41
C VAL A 184 30.82 -4.76 -9.99
N PHE A 185 29.59 -4.87 -9.52
CA PHE A 185 29.15 -4.34 -8.21
C PHE A 185 28.45 -5.36 -7.32
N GLY A 186 28.43 -6.63 -7.72
CA GLY A 186 27.82 -7.72 -6.98
C GLY A 186 26.29 -7.74 -7.02
N THR A 187 25.71 -8.29 -5.96
CA THR A 187 24.27 -8.43 -5.74
C THR A 187 23.78 -7.38 -4.75
N VAL A 188 22.93 -6.48 -5.23
CA VAL A 188 22.33 -5.40 -4.43
C VAL A 188 20.83 -5.62 -4.31
N LEU A 189 20.30 -5.70 -3.09
CA LEU A 189 18.87 -5.69 -2.83
C LEU A 189 18.45 -4.32 -2.30
N HIS A 190 17.53 -3.66 -2.99
CA HIS A 190 16.93 -2.41 -2.54
C HIS A 190 15.45 -2.66 -2.21
N THR A 191 15.08 -2.53 -0.94
CA THR A 191 13.71 -2.88 -0.50
C THR A 191 12.67 -1.87 -0.97
N GLY A 192 13.07 -0.62 -1.25
CA GLY A 192 12.12 0.49 -1.23
C GLY A 192 11.47 0.53 0.15
N ASP A 193 10.23 0.97 0.23
CA ASP A 193 9.40 0.69 1.41
C ASP A 193 8.82 -0.72 1.28
N PHE A 194 8.96 -1.53 2.33
CA PHE A 194 8.51 -2.92 2.30
C PHE A 194 7.96 -3.37 3.64
N ARG A 195 7.14 -4.41 3.62
CA ARG A 195 6.70 -5.10 4.84
C ARG A 195 6.99 -6.58 4.72
N PHE A 196 7.99 -7.03 5.48
CA PHE A 196 8.33 -8.45 5.53
C PHE A 196 7.13 -9.31 5.92
N THR A 197 6.91 -10.38 5.17
CA THR A 197 5.85 -11.36 5.40
C THR A 197 6.37 -12.76 5.33
N ARG A 198 5.96 -13.56 6.32
CA ARG A 198 6.25 -14.98 6.40
C ARG A 198 4.97 -15.71 6.74
N GLU A 199 4.62 -16.71 5.93
CA GLU A 199 3.63 -17.69 6.38
C GLU A 199 4.30 -18.61 7.39
N GLN A 200 3.70 -18.76 8.58
CA GLN A 200 4.15 -19.74 9.55
C GLN A 200 3.71 -21.14 9.07
N PRO A 201 4.63 -22.05 8.71
CA PRO A 201 4.29 -23.40 8.23
C PRO A 201 3.56 -24.24 9.29
N ASN A 202 3.63 -23.86 10.57
CA ASN A 202 3.11 -24.62 11.70
C ASN A 202 1.84 -24.03 12.33
N SER A 203 1.05 -23.25 11.58
CA SER A 203 -0.34 -22.94 12.01
C SER A 203 -1.27 -24.17 11.98
N SER A 204 -0.73 -25.38 11.90
CA SER A 204 -1.43 -26.64 12.15
C SER A 204 -1.63 -26.93 13.65
N LEU A 205 -1.11 -26.10 14.57
CA LEU A 205 -1.27 -26.30 16.02
C LEU A 205 -1.98 -25.16 16.77
N LEU A 206 -2.55 -24.18 16.07
CA LEU A 206 -3.62 -23.35 16.62
C LEU A 206 -4.85 -23.54 15.73
N PRO A 207 -5.87 -24.29 16.16
CA PRO A 207 -7.05 -24.54 15.34
C PRO A 207 -7.89 -23.28 15.04
N HIS A 208 -7.51 -22.08 15.49
CA HIS A 208 -8.43 -20.94 15.60
C HIS A 208 -7.94 -19.63 14.97
N VAL A 209 -7.08 -19.70 13.95
CA VAL A 209 -6.74 -18.51 13.14
C VAL A 209 -7.29 -18.70 11.72
N PRO A 210 -8.33 -17.94 11.36
CA PRO A 210 -8.95 -18.02 10.04
C PRO A 210 -7.97 -17.61 8.95
N ARG A 211 -7.83 -18.47 7.94
CA ARG A 211 -7.21 -18.10 6.67
C ARG A 211 -8.17 -17.18 5.91
N MET A 212 -7.68 -16.01 5.54
CA MET A 212 -8.32 -15.12 4.55
C MET A 212 -8.74 -15.96 3.33
N PRO A 213 -9.99 -15.87 2.84
CA PRO A 213 -10.44 -16.61 1.67
C PRO A 213 -9.61 -16.25 0.42
N HIS A 214 -9.76 -17.09 -0.61
CA HIS A 214 -8.82 -17.44 -1.68
C HIS A 214 -8.20 -16.33 -2.58
N PHE A 215 -8.35 -15.04 -2.27
CA PHE A 215 -7.85 -13.91 -3.09
C PHE A 215 -6.77 -13.03 -2.43
N GLN A 216 -6.34 -13.33 -1.19
CA GLN A 216 -5.33 -12.55 -0.48
C GLN A 216 -4.27 -13.38 0.23
N LYS A 217 -3.63 -14.30 -0.49
CA LYS A 217 -2.39 -14.88 0.04
C LYS A 217 -1.33 -13.78 0.04
N GLU A 218 -1.01 -13.24 1.23
CA GLU A 218 0.17 -12.39 1.38
C GLU A 218 1.36 -13.15 0.79
N ILE A 219 2.18 -12.46 0.01
CA ILE A 219 3.34 -13.10 -0.61
C ILE A 219 4.27 -13.51 0.52
N ASP A 220 4.38 -14.82 0.76
CA ASP A 220 5.36 -15.34 1.69
C ASP A 220 6.75 -15.07 1.11
N MET A 221 7.44 -14.07 1.66
CA MET A 221 8.76 -13.67 1.20
C MET A 221 9.78 -14.77 1.46
N MET A 222 9.56 -15.63 2.46
CA MET A 222 10.41 -16.80 2.69
C MET A 222 10.17 -17.90 1.66
N ALA A 223 8.99 -17.95 1.04
CA ALA A 223 8.68 -18.89 -0.04
C ALA A 223 9.04 -18.36 -1.43
N ASN A 224 9.25 -17.05 -1.59
CA ASN A 224 9.52 -16.41 -2.87
C ASN A 224 10.81 -17.00 -3.51
N PRO A 225 10.73 -17.55 -4.74
CA PRO A 225 11.85 -18.24 -5.38
C PRO A 225 13.04 -17.32 -5.64
N VAL A 226 12.79 -16.07 -6.03
CA VAL A 226 13.84 -15.07 -6.29
C VAL A 226 14.59 -14.76 -4.99
N LEU A 227 13.88 -14.49 -3.89
CA LEU A 227 14.50 -14.20 -2.59
C LEU A 227 15.25 -15.41 -2.02
N LYS A 228 14.70 -16.63 -2.17
CA LYS A 228 15.41 -17.86 -1.80
C LYS A 228 16.72 -18.03 -2.56
N SER A 229 16.74 -17.73 -3.87
CA SER A 229 17.92 -17.90 -4.72
C SER A 229 19.13 -17.06 -4.28
N ILE A 230 18.87 -15.93 -3.59
CA ILE A 230 19.88 -14.98 -3.11
C ILE A 230 20.15 -15.07 -1.61
N ALA A 231 19.53 -16.00 -0.89
CA ALA A 231 19.76 -16.13 0.54
C ALA A 231 21.27 -16.35 0.83
N GLY A 232 21.86 -15.47 1.64
CA GLY A 232 23.29 -15.47 1.96
C GLY A 232 24.22 -14.96 0.83
N LYS A 233 23.67 -14.41 -0.26
CA LYS A 233 24.42 -13.93 -1.44
C LYS A 233 24.17 -12.44 -1.75
N VAL A 234 23.68 -11.67 -0.79
CA VAL A 234 23.45 -10.22 -0.95
C VAL A 234 24.67 -9.47 -0.42
N ASP A 235 25.32 -8.71 -1.29
CA ASP A 235 26.52 -7.94 -0.95
C ASP A 235 26.16 -6.59 -0.33
N VAL A 236 25.10 -5.94 -0.85
CA VAL A 236 24.62 -4.64 -0.36
C VAL A 236 23.10 -4.67 -0.19
N LEU A 237 22.63 -4.21 0.96
CA LEU A 237 21.20 -4.09 1.28
C LEU A 237 20.84 -2.62 1.55
N PHE A 238 20.01 -2.04 0.69
CA PHE A 238 19.29 -0.80 0.99
C PHE A 238 17.98 -1.17 1.68
N LEU A 239 17.92 -0.93 2.98
CA LEU A 239 16.85 -1.40 3.86
C LEU A 239 15.92 -0.26 4.27
N ASP A 240 14.61 -0.48 4.13
CA ASP A 240 13.58 0.28 4.85
C ASP A 240 13.78 0.10 6.36
N ASN A 241 14.25 1.17 7.00
CA ASN A 241 14.53 1.20 8.42
C ASN A 241 13.51 2.05 9.20
N THR A 242 12.33 2.32 8.62
CA THR A 242 11.28 3.18 9.22
C THR A 242 10.99 2.84 10.67
N PHE A 243 10.94 1.54 10.99
CA PHE A 243 10.66 1.02 12.32
C PHE A 243 11.82 0.18 12.89
N CYS A 244 13.07 0.50 12.55
CA CYS A 244 14.26 -0.20 13.05
C CYS A 244 14.63 0.21 14.49
N ASP A 245 13.67 0.10 15.41
CA ASP A 245 13.79 0.36 16.84
C ASP A 245 12.85 -0.59 17.59
N GLU A 246 13.32 -1.22 18.67
CA GLU A 246 12.60 -2.25 19.41
C GLU A 246 11.27 -1.78 20.03
N ARG A 247 11.11 -0.46 20.21
CA ARG A 247 9.86 0.12 20.73
C ARG A 247 8.71 -0.02 19.74
N PHE A 248 9.00 -0.20 18.45
CA PHE A 248 8.00 -0.41 17.42
C PHE A 248 7.61 -1.89 17.33
N ASN A 249 6.65 -2.30 18.16
CA ASN A 249 6.06 -3.62 18.11
C ASN A 249 4.59 -3.52 17.68
N PHE A 250 4.25 -4.14 16.55
CA PHE A 250 2.92 -4.05 15.94
C PHE A 250 2.31 -5.44 15.73
N PRO A 251 0.98 -5.57 15.82
CA PRO A 251 0.29 -6.80 15.42
C PRO A 251 0.52 -7.13 13.94
N SER A 252 0.30 -8.39 13.58
CA SER A 252 0.31 -8.80 12.18
C SER A 252 -0.82 -8.11 11.40
N ARG A 253 -0.73 -8.09 10.07
CA ARG A 253 -1.85 -7.58 9.23
C ARG A 253 -3.11 -8.39 9.46
N ALA A 254 -2.98 -9.71 9.56
CA ALA A 254 -4.10 -10.60 9.83
C ALA A 254 -4.78 -10.27 11.16
N ASP A 255 -4.01 -10.06 12.24
CA ASP A 255 -4.55 -9.69 13.54
C ASP A 255 -5.22 -8.32 13.50
N SER A 256 -4.58 -7.33 12.87
CA SER A 256 -5.16 -5.98 12.74
C SER A 256 -6.49 -5.99 11.97
N LEU A 257 -6.57 -6.78 10.89
CA LEU A 257 -7.80 -6.92 10.11
C LEU A 257 -8.87 -7.69 10.89
N ARG A 258 -8.49 -8.70 11.67
CA ARG A 258 -9.39 -9.44 12.57
C ARG A 258 -10.05 -8.50 13.57
N GLU A 259 -9.26 -7.67 14.26
CA GLU A 259 -9.76 -6.68 15.21
C GLU A 259 -10.74 -5.69 14.57
N VAL A 260 -10.44 -5.21 13.35
CA VAL A 260 -11.36 -4.32 12.61
C VAL A 260 -12.70 -5.02 12.32
N ASN A 261 -12.68 -6.26 11.82
CA ASN A 261 -13.89 -7.00 11.52
C ASN A 261 -14.70 -7.33 12.78
N GLN A 262 -14.02 -7.68 13.89
CA GLN A 262 -14.66 -7.91 15.18
C GLN A 262 -15.32 -6.63 15.72
N ALA A 263 -14.67 -5.48 15.61
CA ALA A 263 -15.27 -4.21 16.02
C ALA A 263 -16.56 -3.90 15.24
N ILE A 264 -16.58 -4.12 13.92
CA ILE A 264 -17.77 -3.92 13.09
C ILE A 264 -18.89 -4.89 13.50
N LEU A 265 -18.56 -6.15 13.76
CA LEU A 265 -19.53 -7.14 14.20
C LEU A 265 -20.12 -6.80 15.58
N SER A 266 -19.32 -6.34 16.52
CA SER A 266 -19.80 -5.89 17.83
C SER A 266 -20.82 -4.76 17.70
N VAL A 267 -20.59 -3.80 16.79
CA VAL A 267 -21.57 -2.73 16.50
C VAL A 267 -22.91 -3.31 16.03
N PHE A 268 -22.90 -4.28 15.11
CA PHE A 268 -24.13 -4.95 14.70
C PHE A 268 -24.83 -5.63 15.88
N ARG A 269 -24.09 -6.40 16.71
CA ARG A 269 -24.65 -7.15 17.84
C ARG A 269 -25.25 -6.24 18.91
N ASP A 270 -24.55 -5.20 19.31
CA ASP A 270 -25.00 -4.27 20.34
C ASP A 270 -26.33 -3.62 19.93
N HIS A 271 -26.45 -3.24 18.65
CA HIS A 271 -27.70 -2.72 18.10
C HIS A 271 -28.80 -3.79 17.97
N THR A 272 -28.46 -5.02 17.60
CA THR A 272 -29.42 -6.15 17.54
C THR A 272 -30.00 -6.44 18.91
N SER A 273 -29.17 -6.56 19.95
CA SER A 273 -29.61 -6.80 21.32
C SER A 273 -30.47 -5.66 21.87
N SER A 274 -30.11 -4.40 21.57
CA SER A 274 -30.93 -3.24 21.97
C SER A 274 -32.30 -3.24 21.30
N LEU A 275 -32.40 -3.60 20.02
CA LEU A 275 -33.69 -3.64 19.30
C LEU A 275 -34.57 -4.80 19.77
N GLN A 276 -34.00 -5.97 20.04
CA GLN A 276 -34.76 -7.11 20.55
C GLN A 276 -35.39 -6.85 21.92
N GLY A 277 -34.69 -6.15 22.82
CA GLY A 277 -35.25 -5.75 24.11
C GLY A 277 -36.49 -4.85 23.95
N VAL A 278 -36.44 -3.90 23.02
CA VAL A 278 -37.59 -3.02 22.71
C VAL A 278 -38.73 -3.80 22.06
N THR A 279 -38.45 -4.70 21.12
CA THR A 279 -39.48 -5.50 20.43
C THR A 279 -40.20 -6.44 21.39
N GLN A 280 -39.49 -7.06 22.35
CA GLN A 280 -40.11 -7.89 23.40
C GLN A 280 -41.07 -7.08 24.29
N GLU A 281 -40.72 -5.85 24.65
CA GLU A 281 -41.61 -4.97 25.41
C GLU A 281 -42.83 -4.51 24.61
N MET A 282 -42.67 -4.24 23.30
CA MET A 282 -43.77 -3.78 22.44
C MET A 282 -44.74 -4.91 22.07
N THR A 283 -44.24 -6.13 21.84
CA THR A 283 -45.06 -7.32 21.60
C THR A 283 -45.85 -7.74 22.86
N ALA A 284 -45.25 -7.60 24.05
CA ALA A 284 -45.97 -7.77 25.32
C ALA A 284 -47.13 -6.75 25.51
N ARG A 285 -47.12 -5.63 24.77
CA ARG A 285 -48.16 -4.60 24.76
C ARG A 285 -49.13 -4.71 23.56
N GLY A 286 -49.05 -5.78 22.77
CA GLY A 286 -50.02 -6.08 21.70
C GLY A 286 -49.84 -5.31 20.39
N HIS A 287 -48.68 -4.70 20.13
CA HIS A 287 -48.37 -4.08 18.85
C HIS A 287 -47.76 -5.08 17.84
N GLU A 288 -48.13 -4.97 16.55
CA GLU A 288 -47.54 -5.77 15.46
C GLU A 288 -46.04 -5.52 15.31
N ALA A 289 -45.28 -6.59 15.08
CA ALA A 289 -43.84 -6.54 14.85
C ALA A 289 -43.54 -5.89 13.49
N LYS A 290 -42.91 -4.71 13.49
CA LYS A 290 -42.29 -4.15 12.28
C LYS A 290 -41.03 -4.92 11.94
N GLU A 291 -40.72 -5.05 10.65
CA GLU A 291 -39.42 -5.53 10.19
C GLU A 291 -38.34 -4.54 10.67
N HIS A 292 -37.36 -5.04 11.43
CA HIS A 292 -36.32 -4.20 12.00
C HIS A 292 -35.09 -4.24 11.09
N ALA A 293 -34.44 -3.09 10.91
CA ALA A 293 -33.26 -2.97 10.07
C ALA A 293 -32.13 -2.27 10.82
N ILE A 294 -30.94 -2.86 10.79
CA ILE A 294 -29.71 -2.26 11.31
C ILE A 294 -28.83 -1.91 10.12
N SER A 295 -28.40 -0.65 10.06
CA SER A 295 -27.54 -0.15 8.99
C SER A 295 -26.25 0.40 9.58
N VAL A 296 -25.12 -0.19 9.18
CA VAL A 296 -23.78 0.26 9.60
C VAL A 296 -23.04 0.83 8.40
N ALA A 297 -22.50 2.04 8.57
CA ALA A 297 -21.59 2.66 7.61
C ALA A 297 -20.17 2.67 8.17
N VAL A 298 -19.20 2.18 7.40
CA VAL A 298 -17.79 2.11 7.80
C VAL A 298 -16.98 3.08 6.96
N LEU A 299 -16.33 4.05 7.61
CA LEU A 299 -15.45 5.03 6.94
C LEU A 299 -13.99 4.68 7.23
N ILE A 300 -13.24 4.35 6.18
CA ILE A 300 -11.83 3.94 6.25
C ILE A 300 -10.95 5.06 5.70
N GLY A 301 -10.13 5.65 6.56
CA GLY A 301 -9.16 6.67 6.18
C GLY A 301 -7.96 6.10 5.42
N THR A 302 -7.78 6.52 4.18
CA THR A 302 -6.65 6.13 3.31
C THR A 302 -5.80 7.34 2.88
N TYR A 303 -4.57 7.05 2.46
CA TYR A 303 -3.75 7.96 1.66
C TYR A 303 -4.13 7.83 0.18
N PHE A 304 -3.38 8.48 -0.72
CA PHE A 304 -3.63 8.35 -2.15
C PHE A 304 -3.56 6.89 -2.64
N ILE A 305 -2.60 6.10 -2.14
CA ILE A 305 -2.53 4.64 -2.29
C ILE A 305 -2.17 3.99 -0.94
N GLY A 306 -2.71 2.80 -0.67
CA GLY A 306 -2.46 2.01 0.53
C GLY A 306 -3.68 1.88 1.44
N LYS A 307 -3.70 0.81 2.24
CA LYS A 307 -4.75 0.44 3.21
C LYS A 307 -6.08 -0.04 2.60
N GLU A 308 -6.17 -0.20 1.29
CA GLU A 308 -7.35 -0.75 0.60
C GLU A 308 -7.74 -2.14 1.13
N ARG A 309 -6.76 -2.93 1.60
CA ARG A 309 -6.99 -4.27 2.19
C ARG A 309 -7.94 -4.26 3.40
N ILE A 310 -8.06 -3.15 4.11
CA ILE A 310 -9.03 -3.04 5.21
C ILE A 310 -10.45 -3.19 4.64
N ALA A 311 -10.75 -2.45 3.58
CA ALA A 311 -12.04 -2.54 2.89
C ALA A 311 -12.27 -3.95 2.34
N VAL A 312 -11.30 -4.52 1.62
CA VAL A 312 -11.45 -5.87 1.04
C VAL A 312 -11.64 -6.94 2.12
N SER A 313 -10.94 -6.83 3.26
CA SER A 313 -11.15 -7.75 4.38
C SER A 313 -12.57 -7.69 4.94
N ILE A 314 -13.16 -6.50 5.04
CA ILE A 314 -14.56 -6.34 5.47
C ILE A 314 -15.51 -6.99 4.45
N GLN A 315 -15.26 -6.77 3.16
CA GLN A 315 -16.06 -7.36 2.08
C GLN A 315 -16.05 -8.89 2.10
N GLU A 316 -14.92 -9.50 2.44
CA GLU A 316 -14.77 -10.96 2.55
C GLU A 316 -15.47 -11.55 3.78
N ASN A 317 -15.68 -10.77 4.84
CA ASN A 317 -16.31 -11.24 6.07
C ASN A 317 -17.82 -10.95 6.12
N PHE A 318 -18.30 -9.90 5.46
CA PHE A 318 -19.71 -9.50 5.44
C PHE A 318 -20.30 -9.70 4.04
N LEU A 319 -20.72 -10.93 3.75
CA LEU A 319 -21.16 -11.35 2.41
C LEU A 319 -22.59 -10.85 2.08
N PRO A 320 -22.88 -10.49 0.82
CA PRO A 320 -24.24 -10.10 0.41
C PRO A 320 -25.28 -11.24 0.57
N LEU A 321 -26.53 -10.89 0.91
CA LEU A 321 -27.62 -11.86 1.14
C LEU A 321 -28.11 -12.61 -0.14
N GLY A 322 -27.94 -12.03 -1.33
CA GLY A 322 -28.50 -12.53 -2.61
C GLY A 322 -27.51 -13.00 -3.68
N ALA A 323 -26.30 -13.43 -3.30
CA ALA A 323 -25.21 -13.71 -4.23
C ALA A 323 -25.28 -15.06 -4.99
N GLU A 324 -26.47 -15.66 -5.16
CA GLU A 324 -26.58 -16.92 -5.92
C GLU A 324 -26.60 -16.72 -7.45
N ASP A 325 -26.87 -15.50 -7.95
CA ASP A 325 -26.92 -15.20 -9.40
C ASP A 325 -26.33 -13.83 -9.80
N SER A 326 -25.62 -13.14 -8.90
CA SER A 326 -25.04 -11.80 -9.18
C SER A 326 -23.57 -11.87 -9.59
N THR A 327 -23.14 -11.07 -10.56
CA THR A 327 -21.73 -10.92 -10.97
C THR A 327 -20.84 -10.26 -9.90
N CYS A 328 -21.41 -9.74 -8.81
CA CYS A 328 -20.69 -9.06 -7.74
C CYS A 328 -20.85 -9.82 -6.42
N ASN A 329 -19.86 -10.63 -6.08
CA ASN A 329 -19.87 -11.52 -4.90
C ASN A 329 -19.56 -10.79 -3.57
N VAL A 330 -19.41 -9.47 -3.59
CA VAL A 330 -18.95 -8.66 -2.45
C VAL A 330 -19.75 -7.38 -2.30
N VAL A 331 -19.83 -6.85 -1.08
CA VAL A 331 -20.36 -5.50 -0.83
C VAL A 331 -19.42 -4.47 -1.45
N PRO A 332 -19.85 -3.57 -2.36
CA PRO A 332 -18.93 -2.62 -2.96
C PRO A 332 -18.41 -1.61 -1.94
N THR A 333 -17.13 -1.23 -2.07
CA THR A 333 -16.55 -0.12 -1.31
C THR A 333 -16.60 1.15 -2.14
N TYR A 334 -17.26 2.18 -1.62
CA TYR A 334 -17.37 3.47 -2.27
C TYR A 334 -16.11 4.31 -2.07
N VAL A 335 -15.59 4.86 -3.15
CA VAL A 335 -14.36 5.66 -3.16
C VAL A 335 -14.57 6.93 -3.98
N SER A 336 -13.74 7.97 -3.80
CA SER A 336 -13.82 9.15 -4.67
C SER A 336 -13.52 8.78 -6.13
N PRO A 337 -14.05 9.51 -7.14
CA PRO A 337 -13.74 9.22 -8.55
C PRO A 337 -12.23 9.20 -8.85
N GLU A 338 -11.45 10.05 -8.17
CA GLU A 338 -9.99 10.06 -8.30
C GLU A 338 -9.36 8.79 -7.71
N LYS A 339 -9.80 8.35 -6.53
CA LYS A 339 -9.32 7.11 -5.92
C LYS A 339 -9.71 5.90 -6.77
N TYR A 340 -10.94 5.86 -7.31
CA TYR A 340 -11.39 4.80 -8.21
C TYR A 340 -10.47 4.69 -9.43
N GLU A 341 -10.16 5.81 -10.07
CA GLU A 341 -9.25 5.83 -11.21
C GLU A 341 -7.83 5.40 -10.82
N SER A 342 -7.33 5.81 -9.64
CA SER A 342 -6.01 5.34 -9.17
C SER A 342 -5.96 3.81 -9.00
N LEU A 343 -7.01 3.20 -8.45
CA LEU A 343 -7.11 1.74 -8.28
C LEU A 343 -7.21 1.03 -9.64
N ARG A 344 -7.90 1.66 -10.61
CA ARG A 344 -7.93 1.19 -11.99
C ARG A 344 -6.53 1.17 -12.61
N GLN A 345 -5.76 2.26 -12.47
CA GLN A 345 -4.39 2.36 -12.99
C GLN A 345 -3.42 1.36 -12.34
N LEU A 346 -3.63 1.05 -11.06
CA LEU A 346 -2.87 0.06 -10.30
C LEU A 346 -3.28 -1.39 -10.59
N GLU A 347 -4.36 -1.61 -11.35
CA GLU A 347 -4.97 -2.94 -11.55
C GLU A 347 -5.32 -3.62 -10.21
N TYR A 348 -5.72 -2.83 -9.21
CA TYR A 348 -5.92 -3.30 -7.85
C TYR A 348 -7.41 -3.54 -7.54
N TYR A 349 -7.85 -4.80 -7.68
CA TYR A 349 -9.19 -5.29 -7.33
C TYR A 349 -10.33 -4.40 -7.85
N ARG A 350 -10.37 -4.14 -9.16
CA ARG A 350 -11.27 -3.15 -9.78
C ARG A 350 -12.76 -3.42 -9.48
N GLU A 351 -13.12 -4.68 -9.36
CA GLU A 351 -14.45 -5.20 -9.07
C GLU A 351 -14.90 -5.00 -7.62
N HIS A 352 -14.00 -4.63 -6.71
CA HIS A 352 -14.29 -4.40 -5.29
C HIS A 352 -14.65 -2.95 -4.96
N PHE A 353 -14.39 -2.01 -5.88
CA PHE A 353 -14.54 -0.58 -5.61
C PHE A 353 -15.54 0.07 -6.56
N MET A 354 -16.27 1.07 -6.06
CA MET A 354 -17.23 1.85 -6.83
C MET A 354 -16.96 3.35 -6.65
N ALA A 355 -16.92 4.10 -7.75
CA ALA A 355 -16.81 5.55 -7.67
C ALA A 355 -18.08 6.14 -7.07
N LEU A 356 -17.94 7.07 -6.13
CA LEU A 356 -19.06 7.86 -5.63
C LEU A 356 -19.71 8.63 -6.79
N PRO A 357 -21.06 8.62 -6.90
CA PRO A 357 -21.78 9.39 -7.91
C PRO A 357 -21.41 10.87 -7.86
N ARG A 358 -21.15 11.49 -9.02
CA ARG A 358 -20.94 12.94 -9.09
C ARG A 358 -22.26 13.65 -8.83
N ARG A 359 -22.27 14.68 -7.98
CA ARG A 359 -23.40 15.62 -7.88
C ARG A 359 -23.52 16.36 -9.21
N GLU A 360 -24.55 16.07 -9.99
CA GLU A 360 -24.93 16.92 -11.12
C GLU A 360 -25.85 18.05 -10.59
N GLY A 361 -25.38 19.30 -10.68
CA GLY A 361 -26.21 20.51 -10.55
C GLY A 361 -26.48 21.08 -9.14
N GLU A 362 -26.49 22.41 -9.04
CA GLU A 362 -27.12 23.14 -7.94
C GLU A 362 -28.62 22.82 -7.90
N VAL A 363 -29.05 22.05 -6.89
CA VAL A 363 -30.49 21.92 -6.59
C VAL A 363 -30.95 23.20 -5.90
N LYS A 364 -31.49 24.15 -6.67
CA LYS A 364 -32.42 25.15 -6.14
C LYS A 364 -33.75 24.45 -5.85
N GLY A 365 -33.95 24.04 -4.61
CA GLY A 365 -35.22 23.48 -4.14
C GLY A 365 -35.01 22.55 -2.96
N GLY A 366 -35.70 22.81 -1.86
CA GLY A 366 -35.57 22.02 -0.63
C GLY A 366 -35.96 20.56 -0.84
N GLY A 367 -35.03 19.67 -0.49
CA GLY A 367 -35.15 18.22 -0.62
C GLY A 367 -33.85 17.64 -1.14
N SER A 368 -32.86 17.40 -0.28
CA SER A 368 -31.61 16.78 -0.70
C SER A 368 -31.87 15.30 -1.01
N THR A 369 -32.08 14.96 -2.29
CA THR A 369 -32.05 13.59 -2.78
C THR A 369 -30.61 13.07 -2.73
N LEU A 370 -30.20 12.57 -1.56
CA LEU A 370 -29.04 11.71 -1.40
C LEU A 370 -29.43 10.28 -1.82
N GLU A 371 -29.95 10.12 -3.04
CA GLU A 371 -30.67 8.90 -3.48
C GLU A 371 -29.76 7.78 -4.02
N VAL A 372 -28.43 7.87 -3.94
CA VAL A 372 -27.55 6.99 -4.75
C VAL A 372 -26.49 6.24 -3.94
N VAL A 373 -26.65 6.10 -2.63
CA VAL A 373 -25.84 5.14 -1.84
C VAL A 373 -26.73 3.99 -1.40
N THR A 374 -26.63 2.88 -2.13
CA THR A 374 -27.39 1.67 -1.84
C THR A 374 -26.90 1.06 -0.53
N LYS A 375 -27.83 0.76 0.36
CA LYS A 375 -27.58 -0.09 1.53
C LYS A 375 -27.49 -1.53 1.06
N HIS A 376 -26.38 -2.21 1.34
CA HIS A 376 -26.19 -3.60 0.89
C HIS A 376 -26.58 -4.54 2.02
N ALA A 377 -27.58 -5.38 1.77
CA ALA A 377 -28.02 -6.37 2.75
C ALA A 377 -26.94 -7.46 2.89
N VAL A 378 -26.48 -7.72 4.11
CA VAL A 378 -25.37 -8.63 4.40
C VAL A 378 -25.77 -9.74 5.36
N ARG A 379 -25.10 -10.89 5.22
CA ARG A 379 -25.07 -11.93 6.24
C ARG A 379 -24.03 -11.55 7.28
N LEU A 380 -24.39 -11.61 8.55
CA LEU A 380 -23.39 -11.48 9.60
C LEU A 380 -22.50 -12.74 9.56
N PRO A 381 -21.19 -12.60 9.82
CA PRO A 381 -20.25 -13.72 9.80
C PRO A 381 -20.66 -14.94 10.66
N GLN A 382 -21.50 -14.73 11.68
CA GLN A 382 -22.03 -15.76 12.57
C GLN A 382 -23.23 -16.53 11.97
N ASP A 383 -24.02 -15.90 11.09
CA ASP A 383 -25.15 -16.58 10.43
C ASP A 383 -24.68 -17.50 9.29
N THR A 384 -23.44 -17.34 8.85
CA THR A 384 -22.80 -18.20 7.87
C THR A 384 -22.25 -19.51 8.45
N LEU A 385 -22.40 -19.79 9.75
CA LEU A 385 -21.82 -20.99 10.39
C LEU A 385 -22.32 -22.32 9.81
N SER A 386 -23.48 -22.40 9.17
CA SER A 386 -23.97 -23.63 8.53
C SER A 386 -23.53 -23.80 7.07
N CYS A 387 -23.09 -22.72 6.39
CA CYS A 387 -22.74 -22.68 4.96
C CYS A 387 -21.35 -22.08 4.66
N SER A 388 -20.53 -21.81 5.68
CA SER A 388 -19.16 -21.28 5.52
C SER A 388 -18.10 -22.36 5.74
N SER A 389 -16.94 -22.14 5.15
CA SER A 389 -15.73 -22.92 5.44
C SER A 389 -15.41 -22.92 6.95
N MET A 390 -14.84 -24.00 7.49
CA MET A 390 -14.46 -24.18 8.91
C MET A 390 -13.82 -22.94 9.58
N VAL A 391 -13.11 -22.14 8.78
CA VAL A 391 -12.49 -20.84 9.07
C VAL A 391 -13.42 -19.80 9.74
N ALA A 392 -14.67 -19.66 9.30
CA ALA A 392 -15.60 -18.69 9.89
C ALA A 392 -16.24 -19.21 11.20
N ARG A 393 -16.27 -20.54 11.42
CA ARG A 393 -16.69 -21.14 12.70
C ARG A 393 -15.76 -20.80 13.85
N ASP A 394 -14.46 -20.75 13.60
CA ASP A 394 -13.47 -20.52 14.66
C ASP A 394 -13.21 -19.02 14.97
N LEU A 395 -13.56 -18.10 14.07
CA LEU A 395 -13.45 -16.64 14.30
C LEU A 395 -14.39 -16.13 15.40
N PHE A 396 -15.55 -16.77 15.51
CA PHE A 396 -16.69 -16.33 16.33
C PHE A 396 -17.05 -17.34 17.41
N SER A 397 -16.27 -18.41 17.61
CA SER A 397 -16.53 -19.45 18.61
C SER A 397 -16.29 -19.00 20.07
N SER A 398 -15.59 -17.88 20.29
CA SER A 398 -15.44 -17.24 21.60
C SER A 398 -16.64 -16.36 21.99
N LEU A 399 -17.58 -16.18 21.08
CA LEU A 399 -18.80 -15.44 21.32
C LEU A 399 -19.88 -16.47 21.65
N ASP A 400 -20.49 -16.33 22.83
CA ASP A 400 -21.62 -17.19 23.21
C ASP A 400 -22.60 -17.25 22.03
N PRO A 401 -22.98 -18.46 21.57
CA PRO A 401 -23.98 -18.60 20.53
C PRO A 401 -25.26 -18.00 21.10
N VAL A 402 -25.60 -16.80 20.62
CA VAL A 402 -26.94 -16.30 20.86
C VAL A 402 -27.79 -17.10 19.88
N GLU A 403 -28.53 -18.09 20.39
CA GLU A 403 -29.64 -18.70 19.67
C GLU A 403 -30.65 -17.58 19.40
N VAL A 404 -30.45 -16.88 18.30
CA VAL A 404 -31.38 -15.88 17.79
C VAL A 404 -31.96 -16.45 16.53
N SER A 405 -33.27 -16.67 16.54
CA SER A 405 -34.05 -16.74 15.31
C SER A 405 -33.89 -15.39 14.58
N THR A 406 -32.88 -15.26 13.72
CA THR A 406 -32.50 -14.05 12.97
C THR A 406 -33.46 -13.68 11.83
N LYS A 407 -34.64 -14.33 11.74
CA LYS A 407 -35.59 -14.13 10.63
C LYS A 407 -36.28 -12.76 10.61
N GLU A 408 -36.10 -11.89 11.62
CA GLU A 408 -36.82 -10.61 11.73
C GLU A 408 -35.96 -9.34 11.61
N ILE A 409 -34.62 -9.45 11.56
CA ILE A 409 -33.73 -8.27 11.53
C ILE A 409 -32.83 -8.28 10.29
N ALA A 410 -33.03 -7.33 9.40
CA ALA A 410 -32.20 -7.12 8.22
C ALA A 410 -30.94 -6.32 8.57
N HIS A 411 -29.76 -6.83 8.19
CA HIS A 411 -28.48 -6.15 8.41
C HIS A 411 -27.98 -5.54 7.10
N TYR A 412 -27.59 -4.26 7.15
CA TYR A 412 -27.07 -3.52 6.01
C TYR A 412 -25.68 -2.95 6.29
N LEU A 413 -24.78 -3.07 5.32
CA LEU A 413 -23.43 -2.55 5.38
C LEU A 413 -23.17 -1.58 4.21
N THR A 414 -22.43 -0.51 4.48
CA THR A 414 -21.89 0.38 3.46
C THR A 414 -20.46 0.77 3.82
N ILE A 415 -19.52 0.53 2.91
CA ILE A 415 -18.10 0.75 3.14
C ILE A 415 -17.64 1.95 2.31
N PHE A 416 -16.91 2.87 2.94
CA PHE A 416 -16.32 4.03 2.28
C PHE A 416 -14.81 4.06 2.50
N LEU A 417 -14.05 4.23 1.42
CA LEU A 417 -12.63 4.57 1.49
C LEU A 417 -12.49 6.07 1.23
N VAL A 418 -12.13 6.82 2.27
CA VAL A 418 -12.12 8.29 2.28
C VAL A 418 -10.73 8.82 2.62
N PRO A 419 -10.40 10.07 2.26
CA PRO A 419 -9.14 10.68 2.69
C PRO A 419 -8.98 10.59 4.21
N LEU A 420 -7.77 10.32 4.69
CA LEU A 420 -7.50 10.19 6.13
C LEU A 420 -7.94 11.44 6.94
N SER A 421 -7.87 12.63 6.34
CA SER A 421 -8.38 13.87 6.95
C SER A 421 -9.88 13.83 7.26
N SER A 422 -10.66 13.03 6.53
CA SER A 422 -12.11 12.90 6.69
C SER A 422 -12.54 12.02 7.86
N VAL A 423 -11.63 11.24 8.45
CA VAL A 423 -11.91 10.34 9.59
C VAL A 423 -11.26 10.81 10.89
N THR A 424 -10.86 12.07 10.94
CA THR A 424 -10.37 12.66 12.20
C THR A 424 -11.53 12.87 13.17
N TYR A 425 -11.28 12.71 14.47
CA TYR A 425 -12.31 12.91 15.50
C TYR A 425 -13.06 14.24 15.36
N PRO A 426 -12.40 15.41 15.13
CA PRO A 426 -13.11 16.66 14.94
C PRO A 426 -14.07 16.67 13.75
N VAL A 427 -13.70 16.02 12.64
CA VAL A 427 -14.53 15.96 11.44
C VAL A 427 -15.74 15.05 11.66
N ILE A 428 -15.54 13.90 12.29
CA ILE A 428 -16.63 12.97 12.62
C ILE A 428 -17.59 13.60 13.64
N ALA A 429 -17.07 14.22 14.71
CA ALA A 429 -17.89 14.88 15.72
C ALA A 429 -18.77 15.98 15.11
N ALA A 430 -18.20 16.81 14.23
CA ALA A 430 -18.94 17.85 13.52
C ALA A 430 -20.03 17.26 12.60
N ALA A 431 -19.77 16.13 11.94
CA ALA A 431 -20.73 15.45 11.06
C ALA A 431 -21.87 14.77 11.85
N CYS A 432 -21.59 14.28 13.06
CA CYS A 432 -22.57 13.63 13.93
C CYS A 432 -23.40 14.63 14.77
N GLY A 433 -23.33 15.93 14.49
CA GLY A 433 -24.09 16.95 15.22
C GLY A 433 -23.54 17.27 16.62
N GLY A 434 -22.36 16.74 16.97
CA GLY A 434 -21.60 17.14 18.14
C GLY A 434 -20.93 18.49 17.87
N GLY A 435 -21.67 19.59 18.10
CA GLY A 435 -21.05 20.89 18.24
C GLY A 435 -19.99 20.84 19.36
N PRO A 436 -18.88 21.59 19.25
CA PRO A 436 -17.97 21.72 20.38
C PRO A 436 -18.77 22.21 21.57
N SER A 437 -18.72 21.46 22.68
CA SER A 437 -19.13 21.98 23.98
C SER A 437 -18.39 23.31 24.18
N ASP A 438 -19.16 24.35 24.47
CA ASP A 438 -18.69 25.72 24.68
C ASP A 438 -17.37 25.74 25.47
N GLY A 439 -16.28 26.12 24.79
CA GLY A 439 -14.95 25.94 25.37
C GLY A 439 -13.76 26.32 24.50
N GLY A 440 -13.89 27.32 23.64
CA GLY A 440 -12.74 28.14 23.21
C GLY A 440 -12.01 27.75 21.91
N VAL A 441 -11.73 28.82 21.14
CA VAL A 441 -10.85 28.95 19.97
C VAL A 441 -11.45 28.57 18.62
N ALA A 442 -11.93 29.60 17.93
CA ALA A 442 -12.29 29.58 16.52
C ALA A 442 -11.09 29.25 15.62
N VAL A 443 -11.27 28.28 14.71
CA VAL A 443 -10.37 28.01 13.58
C VAL A 443 -11.16 28.25 12.29
N PRO A 444 -10.61 28.94 11.28
CA PRO A 444 -11.39 29.44 10.16
C PRO A 444 -11.77 28.32 9.19
N ARG A 445 -13.03 28.33 8.77
CA ARG A 445 -13.58 27.48 7.70
C ARG A 445 -12.81 27.70 6.40
N LYS A 446 -11.96 26.76 6.01
CA LYS A 446 -11.62 26.55 4.60
C LYS A 446 -12.55 25.50 4.02
N ARG A 447 -13.31 25.92 3.01
CA ARG A 447 -14.09 25.04 2.12
C ARG A 447 -13.13 24.02 1.49
N VAL A 448 -13.50 22.74 1.55
CA VAL A 448 -13.00 21.65 0.67
C VAL A 448 -14.20 21.09 -0.05
#